data_AF-A0AAJ2WG10-F1
#
_entry.id   AF-A0AAJ2WG10-F1
#
_cell.length_a   1.000
_cell.length_b   1.000
_cell.length_c   1.000
_cell.angle_alpha   90.00
_cell.angle_beta   90.00
_cell.angle_gamma   90.00
#
_symmetry.space_group_name_H-M   'P 1'
#
loop_
_entity.id
_entity.type
_entity.pdbx_description
1 polymer ?
#
loop_
_entity_poly.entity_id
_entity_poly.type
_entity_poly.pdbx_seq_one_letter_code
_entity_poly.pdbx_strand_id
1 'polypeptide(L)'
;MFFVAGILIASVLGTFSDWVPGLSGFMRATRIKLDDGDIVGRFSGIQTNPNFYTMDITIAIAALLYFIGSKKHRWFDYLLVIVLLGFGVLSLSLSFMLSMAFVFLLYLIYKIFRLTRLSFDINVVLRGTLVIVLTIIVISQISNLPYMDIYFQRLGAGGFVDQSLSDLTTGRSDIWSDYLKLYLSDWRIFIFGVGYSVEAYNLRQAHNYFLELLVHLGIVGTMIYLNVLNSIFKPFSVKIKGRMLCLLPLAALIFRGFGINLFFRDNFIFYLIICTLIMADYDSPKDLRRPGNGAINEK
;
A
#
# COMPACT_ATOMS: atom_id res chain seq x y z
N MET A 1 -10.02 -3.78 12.85
CA MET A 1 -11.47 -3.54 12.65
C MET A 1 -11.80 -2.07 12.49
N PHE A 2 -11.54 -1.18 13.47
CA PHE A 2 -11.85 0.25 13.34
C PHE A 2 -11.26 0.89 12.08
N PHE A 3 -10.00 0.58 11.74
CA PHE A 3 -9.37 1.06 10.51
C PHE A 3 -10.14 0.64 9.24
N VAL A 4 -10.54 -0.64 9.15
CA VAL A 4 -11.33 -1.16 8.03
C VAL A 4 -12.70 -0.49 7.97
N ALA A 5 -13.38 -0.34 9.11
CA ALA A 5 -14.68 0.33 9.17
C ALA A 5 -14.58 1.79 8.71
N GLY A 6 -13.54 2.52 9.13
CA GLY A 6 -13.28 3.89 8.68
C GLY A 6 -13.12 3.99 7.16
N ILE A 7 -12.37 3.06 6.56
CA ILE A 7 -12.23 2.99 5.10
C ILE A 7 -13.58 2.73 4.44
N LEU A 8 -14.37 1.77 4.92
CA LEU A 8 -15.68 1.47 4.33
C LEU A 8 -16.67 2.62 4.46
N ILE A 9 -16.71 3.30 5.60
CA ILE A 9 -17.52 4.50 5.80
C ILE A 9 -17.09 5.57 4.79
N ALA A 10 -15.78 5.80 4.65
CA ALA A 10 -15.24 6.69 3.63
C ALA A 10 -15.60 6.26 2.19
N SER A 11 -15.61 4.97 1.88
CA SER A 11 -16.04 4.46 0.58
C SER A 11 -17.51 4.76 0.33
N VAL A 12 -18.38 4.40 1.28
CA VAL A 12 -19.83 4.61 1.17
C VAL A 12 -20.15 6.09 1.03
N LEU A 13 -19.57 6.95 1.88
CA LEU A 13 -19.75 8.41 1.78
C LEU A 13 -19.25 8.96 0.45
N GLY A 14 -18.13 8.45 -0.08
CA GLY A 14 -17.63 8.82 -1.40
C GLY A 14 -18.60 8.45 -2.52
N THR A 15 -19.18 7.25 -2.46
CA THR A 15 -20.19 6.77 -3.43
C THR A 15 -21.46 7.62 -3.40
N PHE A 16 -21.90 8.05 -2.23
CA PHE A 16 -23.09 8.90 -2.06
C PHE A 16 -22.74 10.39 -1.91
N SER A 17 -21.61 10.84 -2.45
CA SER A 17 -21.11 12.21 -2.25
C SER A 17 -22.04 13.30 -2.79
N ASP A 18 -22.85 13.01 -3.81
CA ASP A 18 -23.87 13.93 -4.34
C ASP A 18 -25.02 14.17 -3.36
N TRP A 19 -25.23 13.25 -2.41
CA TRP A 19 -26.31 13.33 -1.43
C TRP A 19 -25.84 13.96 -0.12
N VAL A 20 -24.53 14.17 0.05
CA VAL A 20 -23.93 14.81 1.22
C VAL A 20 -23.59 16.26 0.90
N PRO A 21 -24.22 17.25 1.57
CA PRO A 21 -23.96 18.67 1.31
C PRO A 21 -22.47 19.02 1.39
N GLY A 22 -21.95 19.64 0.33
CA GLY A 22 -20.56 20.10 0.23
C GLY A 22 -19.51 19.01 -0.09
N LEU A 23 -19.87 17.73 -0.01
CA LEU A 23 -18.92 16.63 -0.23
C LEU A 23 -18.56 16.45 -1.71
N SER A 24 -19.54 16.52 -2.61
CA SER A 24 -19.30 16.43 -4.06
C SER A 24 -18.37 17.53 -4.59
N GLY A 25 -18.44 18.74 -4.01
CA GLY A 25 -17.54 19.85 -4.31
C GLY A 25 -16.11 19.59 -3.84
N PHE A 26 -15.94 19.04 -2.63
CA PHE A 26 -14.65 18.64 -2.09
C PHE A 26 -14.00 17.50 -2.89
N MET A 27 -14.80 16.57 -3.41
CA MET A 27 -14.36 15.39 -4.14
C MET A 27 -13.99 15.62 -5.60
N ARG A 28 -14.17 16.83 -6.16
CA ARG A 28 -14.07 17.13 -7.60
C ARG A 28 -12.68 17.00 -8.24
N ALA A 29 -11.70 16.40 -7.59
CA ALA A 29 -10.30 16.43 -7.99
C ALA A 29 -9.67 15.05 -8.22
N THR A 30 -10.27 14.15 -9.01
CA THR A 30 -9.51 13.08 -9.71
C THR A 30 -10.22 12.54 -10.94
N ARG A 31 -9.96 13.17 -12.08
CA ARG A 31 -10.46 12.79 -13.40
C ARG A 31 -9.27 12.36 -14.27
N ILE A 32 -9.39 11.24 -14.98
CA ILE A 32 -8.44 10.82 -16.03
C ILE A 32 -9.10 11.13 -17.37
N LYS A 33 -8.36 11.72 -18.29
CA LYS A 33 -8.76 11.84 -19.69
C LYS A 33 -8.25 10.59 -20.44
N LEU A 34 -9.16 9.84 -21.05
CA LEU A 34 -8.87 8.74 -21.95
C LEU A 34 -8.53 9.29 -23.34
N ASP A 35 -7.87 8.46 -24.17
CA ASP A 35 -7.43 8.84 -25.52
C ASP A 35 -8.60 9.25 -26.43
N ASP A 36 -9.81 8.69 -26.20
CA ASP A 36 -11.04 9.06 -26.91
C ASP A 36 -11.65 10.40 -26.43
N GLY A 37 -10.99 11.10 -25.49
CA GLY A 37 -11.47 12.35 -24.90
C GLY A 37 -12.40 12.17 -23.70
N ASP A 38 -12.83 10.94 -23.42
CA ASP A 38 -13.69 10.61 -22.28
C ASP A 38 -12.99 10.84 -20.95
N ILE A 39 -13.70 11.48 -20.02
CA ILE A 39 -13.16 11.80 -18.70
C ILE A 39 -13.76 10.85 -17.66
N VAL A 40 -12.97 9.88 -17.21
CA VAL A 40 -13.39 8.91 -16.20
C VAL A 40 -12.93 9.36 -14.81
N GLY A 41 -13.87 9.44 -13.88
CA GLY A 41 -13.59 9.71 -12.46
C GLY A 41 -12.92 8.51 -11.80
N ARG A 42 -11.84 8.76 -11.06
CA ARG A 42 -11.19 7.72 -10.25
C ARG A 42 -11.80 7.71 -8.87
N PHE A 43 -12.27 6.55 -8.41
CA PHE A 43 -12.83 6.45 -7.07
C PHE A 43 -11.76 6.54 -5.98
N SER A 44 -11.98 7.36 -4.97
CA SER A 44 -11.03 7.57 -3.87
C SER A 44 -11.70 7.63 -2.49
N GLY A 45 -12.92 7.10 -2.36
CA GLY A 45 -13.73 7.26 -1.15
C GLY A 45 -13.98 8.75 -0.88
N ILE A 46 -13.68 9.21 0.34
CA ILE A 46 -13.63 10.66 0.67
C ILE A 46 -12.22 11.25 0.59
N GLN A 47 -11.21 10.49 0.16
CA GLN A 47 -9.88 11.06 -0.05
C GLN A 47 -9.81 11.79 -1.39
N THR A 48 -8.99 12.83 -1.44
CA THR A 48 -8.77 13.64 -2.66
C THR A 48 -7.83 12.96 -3.65
N ASN A 49 -7.23 11.81 -3.30
CA ASN A 49 -6.30 11.09 -4.18
C ASN A 49 -6.49 9.56 -4.09
N PRO A 50 -6.73 8.88 -5.21
CA PRO A 50 -6.97 7.44 -5.30
C PRO A 50 -5.75 6.58 -4.97
N ASN A 51 -4.52 7.08 -5.18
CA ASN A 51 -3.32 6.34 -4.76
C ASN A 51 -3.23 6.35 -3.24
N PHE A 52 -3.55 7.47 -2.61
CA PHE A 52 -3.58 7.59 -1.17
C PHE A 52 -4.71 6.75 -0.54
N TYR A 53 -5.87 6.72 -1.18
CA TYR A 53 -6.99 5.89 -0.75
C TYR A 53 -6.67 4.40 -0.85
N THR A 54 -6.08 3.97 -1.97
CA THR A 54 -5.68 2.58 -2.16
C THR A 54 -4.56 2.14 -1.24
N MET A 55 -3.75 3.07 -0.72
CA MET A 55 -2.79 2.75 0.33
C MET A 55 -3.49 2.27 1.60
N ASP A 56 -4.56 2.95 2.03
CA ASP A 56 -5.36 2.55 3.18
C ASP A 56 -5.96 1.15 2.96
N ILE A 57 -6.53 0.92 1.78
CA ILE A 57 -7.08 -0.38 1.37
C ILE A 57 -6.01 -1.48 1.40
N THR A 58 -4.83 -1.24 0.82
CA THR A 58 -3.74 -2.23 0.77
C THR A 58 -3.32 -2.65 2.18
N ILE A 59 -3.14 -1.70 3.10
CA ILE A 59 -2.79 -2.00 4.50
C ILE A 59 -3.92 -2.77 5.20
N ALA A 60 -5.17 -2.37 4.97
CA ALA A 60 -6.34 -3.05 5.53
C ALA A 60 -6.45 -4.51 5.04
N ILE A 61 -6.29 -4.75 3.74
CA ILE A 61 -6.32 -6.11 3.19
C ILE A 61 -5.15 -6.94 3.73
N ALA A 62 -3.93 -6.40 3.76
CA ALA A 62 -2.79 -7.12 4.30
C ALA A 62 -2.99 -7.51 5.78
N ALA A 63 -3.62 -6.63 6.58
CA ALA A 63 -3.99 -6.92 7.96
C ALA A 63 -5.07 -8.01 8.07
N LEU A 64 -6.12 -7.97 7.24
CA LEU A 64 -7.16 -9.00 7.21
C LEU A 64 -6.58 -10.36 6.78
N LEU A 65 -5.69 -10.38 5.78
CA LEU A 65 -5.00 -11.59 5.35
C LEU A 65 -4.11 -12.18 6.46
N TYR A 66 -3.50 -11.35 7.29
CA TYR A 66 -2.83 -11.83 8.50
C TYR A 66 -3.81 -12.57 9.43
N PHE A 67 -4.95 -11.97 9.79
CA PHE A 67 -5.93 -12.62 10.66
C PHE A 67 -6.50 -13.91 10.05
N ILE A 68 -6.73 -13.91 8.73
CA ILE A 68 -7.19 -15.08 7.97
C ILE A 68 -6.14 -16.20 8.04
N GLY A 69 -4.89 -15.91 7.68
CA GLY A 69 -3.81 -16.89 7.67
C GLY A 69 -3.42 -17.40 9.06
N SER A 70 -3.60 -16.58 10.10
CA SER A 70 -3.40 -16.94 11.51
C SER A 70 -4.61 -17.65 12.14
N LYS A 71 -5.68 -17.92 11.38
CA LYS A 71 -6.93 -18.55 11.85
C LYS A 71 -7.63 -17.79 13.00
N LYS A 72 -7.39 -16.48 13.11
CA LYS A 72 -8.04 -15.56 14.06
C LYS A 72 -9.22 -14.80 13.43
N HIS A 73 -9.55 -15.13 12.19
CA HIS A 73 -10.55 -14.45 11.40
C HIS A 73 -11.98 -14.87 11.79
N ARG A 74 -12.92 -13.98 11.49
CA ARG A 74 -14.35 -14.25 11.44
C ARG A 74 -14.77 -14.45 9.98
N TRP A 75 -15.93 -15.09 9.76
CA TRP A 75 -16.41 -15.37 8.40
C TRP A 75 -16.55 -14.10 7.55
N PHE A 76 -16.92 -12.98 8.15
CA PHE A 76 -17.08 -11.71 7.45
C PHE A 76 -15.75 -11.07 7.05
N ASP A 77 -14.60 -11.50 7.59
CA ASP A 77 -13.30 -10.94 7.18
C ASP A 77 -12.99 -11.24 5.70
N TYR A 78 -13.44 -12.38 5.17
CA TYR A 78 -13.37 -12.67 3.74
C TYR A 78 -14.23 -11.71 2.92
N LEU A 79 -15.45 -11.44 3.39
CA LEU A 79 -16.35 -10.47 2.75
C LEU A 79 -15.72 -9.07 2.74
N LEU A 80 -15.09 -8.67 3.85
CA LEU A 80 -14.38 -7.39 3.95
C LEU A 80 -13.24 -7.30 2.94
N VAL A 81 -12.44 -8.36 2.75
CA VAL A 81 -11.39 -8.39 1.71
C VAL A 81 -11.99 -8.20 0.32
N ILE A 82 -13.08 -8.90 0.00
CA ILE A 82 -13.74 -8.80 -1.32
C ILE A 82 -14.27 -7.37 -1.56
N VAL A 83 -14.96 -6.79 -0.58
CA VAL A 83 -15.50 -5.42 -0.68
C VAL A 83 -14.38 -4.39 -0.84
N LEU A 84 -13.30 -4.52 -0.06
CA LEU A 84 -12.13 -3.64 -0.13
C LEU A 84 -11.40 -3.76 -1.49
N LEU A 85 -11.29 -4.98 -2.03
CA LEU A 85 -10.78 -5.18 -3.39
C LEU A 85 -11.66 -4.49 -4.42
N GLY A 86 -12.98 -4.60 -4.26
CA GLY A 86 -13.97 -3.86 -5.05
C GLY A 86 -13.65 -2.37 -5.15
N PHE A 87 -13.60 -1.70 -4.00
CA PHE A 87 -13.28 -0.28 -3.96
C PHE A 87 -11.87 0.05 -4.44
N GLY A 88 -10.90 -0.84 -4.23
CA GLY A 88 -9.55 -0.67 -4.73
C GLY A 88 -9.47 -0.69 -6.25
N VAL A 89 -10.19 -1.59 -6.92
CA VAL A 89 -10.26 -1.67 -8.39
C VAL A 89 -10.93 -0.43 -8.99
N LEU A 90 -11.98 0.10 -8.34
CA LEU A 90 -12.67 1.33 -8.77
C LEU A 90 -11.76 2.57 -8.77
N SER A 91 -10.65 2.54 -8.03
CA SER A 91 -9.68 3.65 -7.98
C SER A 91 -8.84 3.82 -9.24
N LEU A 92 -8.86 2.82 -10.14
CA LEU A 92 -8.01 2.78 -11.33
C LEU A 92 -6.55 3.04 -10.94
N SER A 93 -5.98 2.30 -9.99
CA SER A 93 -4.60 2.51 -9.55
C SER A 93 -3.73 1.32 -9.95
N LEU A 94 -2.81 1.53 -10.90
CA LEU A 94 -1.84 0.50 -11.28
C LEU A 94 -0.96 0.09 -10.09
N SER A 95 -0.52 1.06 -9.28
CA SER A 95 0.27 0.76 -8.09
C SER A 95 -0.53 -0.04 -7.05
N PHE A 96 -1.86 0.09 -7.03
CA PHE A 96 -2.71 -0.76 -6.20
C PHE A 96 -2.74 -2.20 -6.74
N MET A 97 -3.02 -2.38 -8.02
CA MET A 97 -3.06 -3.71 -8.65
C MET A 97 -1.75 -4.47 -8.46
N LEU A 98 -0.62 -3.82 -8.74
CA LEU A 98 0.71 -4.39 -8.51
C LEU A 98 0.95 -4.73 -7.05
N SER A 99 0.55 -3.84 -6.12
CA SER A 99 0.70 -4.10 -4.68
C SER A 99 -0.17 -5.25 -4.20
N MET A 100 -1.39 -5.40 -4.72
CA MET A 100 -2.25 -6.51 -4.35
C MET A 100 -1.72 -7.83 -4.88
N ALA A 101 -1.25 -7.86 -6.13
CA ALA A 101 -0.58 -9.04 -6.68
C ALA A 101 0.62 -9.45 -5.81
N PHE A 102 1.45 -8.50 -5.41
CA PHE A 102 2.57 -8.74 -4.49
C PHE A 102 2.13 -9.26 -3.12
N VAL A 103 1.14 -8.63 -2.48
CA VAL A 103 0.63 -9.04 -1.16
C VAL A 103 0.02 -10.45 -1.21
N PHE A 104 -0.80 -10.76 -2.21
CA PHE A 104 -1.36 -12.10 -2.38
C PHE A 104 -0.29 -13.14 -2.69
N LEU A 105 0.72 -12.80 -3.49
CA LEU A 105 1.86 -13.67 -3.76
C LEU A 105 2.62 -14.01 -2.47
N LEU A 106 2.96 -13.02 -1.65
CA LEU A 106 3.62 -13.26 -0.36
C LEU A 106 2.76 -14.10 0.59
N TYR A 107 1.46 -13.82 0.65
CA TYR A 107 0.51 -14.61 1.43
C TYR A 107 0.47 -16.07 0.96
N LEU A 108 0.42 -16.30 -0.35
CA LEU A 108 0.41 -17.62 -0.96
C LEU A 108 1.72 -18.37 -0.68
N ILE A 109 2.86 -17.71 -0.89
CA ILE A 109 4.19 -18.25 -0.58
C ILE A 109 4.25 -18.70 0.88
N TYR A 110 3.82 -17.85 1.82
CA TYR A 110 3.79 -18.21 3.24
C TYR A 110 2.91 -19.44 3.51
N LYS A 111 1.70 -19.47 2.92
CA LYS A 111 0.77 -20.60 3.07
C LYS A 111 1.38 -21.88 2.51
N ILE A 112 2.00 -21.82 1.33
CA ILE A 112 2.72 -22.91 0.70
C ILE A 112 3.83 -23.41 1.62
N PHE A 113 4.73 -22.54 2.11
CA PHE A 113 5.86 -22.94 2.96
C PHE A 113 5.42 -23.51 4.32
N ARG A 114 4.29 -23.06 4.87
CA ARG A 114 3.67 -23.66 6.06
C ARG A 114 2.99 -24.98 5.75
N LEU A 115 2.41 -25.11 4.56
CA LEU A 115 1.80 -26.34 4.08
C LEU A 115 2.88 -27.37 3.79
N THR A 116 3.96 -27.10 3.05
CA THR A 116 5.01 -28.03 2.59
C THR A 116 5.81 -28.81 3.66
N ARG A 117 5.47 -28.70 4.95
CA ARG A 117 5.67 -29.83 5.90
C ARG A 117 4.66 -30.99 5.69
N LEU A 118 3.71 -30.83 4.77
CA LEU A 118 2.60 -31.67 4.32
C LEU A 118 2.26 -31.20 2.88
N SER A 119 2.66 -31.98 1.87
CA SER A 119 2.33 -31.89 0.43
C SER A 119 1.67 -30.61 -0.12
N PHE A 120 2.35 -29.93 -1.06
CA PHE A 120 1.83 -28.82 -1.84
C PHE A 120 0.50 -29.17 -2.53
N ASP A 121 -0.60 -28.50 -2.18
CA ASP A 121 -1.91 -28.68 -2.83
C ASP A 121 -2.18 -27.52 -3.81
N ILE A 122 -2.04 -27.82 -5.11
CA ILE A 122 -2.27 -26.90 -6.22
C ILE A 122 -3.71 -26.34 -6.23
N ASN A 123 -4.67 -27.05 -5.64
CA ASN A 123 -6.07 -26.63 -5.60
C ASN A 123 -6.28 -25.38 -4.72
N VAL A 124 -5.42 -25.16 -3.72
CA VAL A 124 -5.49 -23.95 -2.86
C VAL A 124 -5.09 -22.71 -3.66
N VAL A 125 -4.06 -22.83 -4.49
CA VAL A 125 -3.59 -21.75 -5.38
C VAL A 125 -4.68 -21.42 -6.40
N LEU A 126 -5.25 -22.45 -7.05
CA LEU A 126 -6.31 -22.29 -8.04
C LEU A 126 -7.56 -21.62 -7.46
N ARG A 127 -8.01 -22.01 -6.25
CA ARG A 127 -9.14 -21.37 -5.58
C ARG A 127 -8.88 -19.91 -5.23
N GLY A 128 -7.66 -19.57 -4.77
CA GLY A 128 -7.28 -18.20 -4.45
C GLY A 128 -7.27 -17.30 -5.69
N THR A 129 -6.65 -17.75 -6.78
CA THR A 129 -6.62 -17.04 -8.05
C THR A 129 -8.02 -16.88 -8.64
N LEU A 130 -8.87 -17.91 -8.55
CA LEU A 130 -10.26 -17.88 -9.03
C LEU A 130 -11.08 -16.79 -8.33
N VAL A 131 -10.92 -16.62 -7.01
CA VAL A 131 -11.64 -15.57 -6.25
C VAL A 131 -11.22 -14.17 -6.70
N ILE A 132 -9.93 -13.94 -6.96
CA ILE A 132 -9.42 -12.65 -7.44
C ILE A 132 -9.98 -12.36 -8.85
N VAL A 133 -9.91 -13.33 -9.76
CA VAL A 133 -10.43 -13.21 -11.12
C VAL A 133 -11.94 -12.98 -11.13
N LEU A 134 -12.70 -13.73 -10.34
CA LEU A 134 -14.15 -13.55 -10.20
C LEU A 134 -14.51 -12.17 -9.66
N THR A 135 -13.74 -11.65 -8.69
CA THR A 135 -13.96 -10.30 -8.15
C THR A 135 -13.78 -9.25 -9.25
N ILE A 136 -12.73 -9.39 -10.08
CA ILE A 136 -12.47 -8.47 -11.21
C ILE A 136 -13.59 -8.55 -12.26
N ILE A 137 -14.04 -9.76 -12.62
CA ILE A 137 -15.13 -9.97 -13.58
C ILE A 137 -16.44 -9.39 -13.05
N VAL A 138 -16.79 -9.63 -11.79
CA VAL A 138 -18.03 -9.11 -11.19
C VAL A 138 -18.03 -7.58 -11.21
N ILE A 139 -16.89 -6.95 -10.89
CA ILE A 139 -16.77 -5.48 -10.95
C ILE A 139 -16.89 -4.95 -12.37
N SER A 140 -16.31 -5.64 -13.36
CA SER A 140 -16.42 -5.22 -14.76
C SER A 140 -17.85 -5.34 -15.30
N GLN A 141 -18.58 -6.38 -14.90
CA GLN A 141 -19.98 -6.60 -15.31
C GLN A 141 -20.95 -5.61 -14.64
N ILE A 142 -20.74 -5.26 -13.37
CA ILE A 142 -21.65 -4.37 -12.62
C ILE A 142 -21.57 -2.91 -13.11
N SER A 143 -20.42 -2.50 -13.64
CA SER A 143 -20.11 -1.08 -13.77
C SER A 143 -20.29 -0.50 -15.18
N ASN A 144 -20.67 -1.32 -16.18
CA ASN A 144 -20.84 -0.93 -17.59
C ASN A 144 -19.64 -0.16 -18.20
N LEU A 145 -18.50 -0.16 -17.52
CA LEU A 145 -17.29 0.54 -17.90
C LEU A 145 -16.26 -0.51 -18.32
N PRO A 146 -15.47 -0.22 -19.36
CA PRO A 146 -14.40 -1.11 -19.80
C PRO A 146 -13.18 -0.98 -18.86
N TYR A 147 -13.36 -1.23 -17.56
CA TYR A 147 -12.29 -1.15 -16.56
C TYR A 147 -11.05 -1.94 -17.00
N MET A 148 -11.27 -3.12 -17.59
CA MET A 148 -10.19 -3.95 -18.13
C MET A 148 -9.43 -3.24 -19.25
N ASP A 149 -10.12 -2.62 -20.19
CA ASP A 149 -9.47 -1.91 -21.30
C ASP A 149 -8.71 -0.69 -20.79
N ILE A 150 -9.27 0.05 -19.81
CA ILE A 150 -8.57 1.15 -19.14
C ILE A 150 -7.30 0.65 -18.45
N TYR A 151 -7.34 -0.51 -17.78
CA TYR A 151 -6.14 -1.09 -17.18
C TYR A 151 -5.13 -1.57 -18.23
N PHE A 152 -5.57 -2.18 -19.32
CA PHE A 152 -4.70 -2.64 -20.41
C PHE A 152 -4.03 -1.49 -21.15
N GLN A 153 -4.78 -0.44 -21.46
CA GLN A 153 -4.26 0.80 -22.05
C GLN A 153 -3.17 1.41 -21.14
N ARG A 154 -3.43 1.45 -19.83
CA ARG A 154 -2.48 2.01 -18.86
C ARG A 154 -1.27 1.12 -18.58
N LEU A 155 -1.39 -0.19 -18.79
CA LEU A 155 -0.26 -1.13 -18.77
C LEU A 155 0.54 -1.13 -20.08
N GLY A 156 0.12 -0.36 -21.09
CA GLY A 156 0.79 -0.31 -22.38
C GLY A 156 0.54 -1.55 -23.26
N ALA A 157 -0.52 -2.33 -23.00
CA ALA A 157 -0.76 -3.60 -23.70
C ALA A 157 -1.10 -3.47 -25.20
N GLY A 158 -1.17 -2.25 -25.75
CA GLY A 158 -1.36 -1.97 -27.18
C GLY A 158 -0.08 -1.98 -28.04
N GLY A 159 1.11 -2.14 -27.44
CA GLY A 159 2.36 -2.12 -28.19
C GLY A 159 3.59 -2.48 -27.35
N PHE A 160 3.78 -3.77 -27.06
CA PHE A 160 4.92 -4.27 -26.28
C PHE A 160 6.29 -4.14 -26.98
N VAL A 161 6.33 -3.70 -28.25
CA VAL A 161 7.55 -3.79 -29.09
C VAL A 161 8.41 -2.51 -29.04
N ASP A 162 7.87 -1.34 -28.66
CA ASP A 162 8.60 -0.05 -28.71
C ASP A 162 8.43 0.86 -27.47
N GLN A 163 7.98 0.33 -26.33
CA GLN A 163 7.70 1.18 -25.16
C GLN A 163 8.94 1.56 -24.36
N SER A 164 9.07 2.86 -24.07
CA SER A 164 10.06 3.36 -23.12
C SER A 164 9.68 2.98 -21.68
N LEU A 165 10.66 2.95 -20.77
CA LEU A 165 10.38 2.77 -19.33
C LEU A 165 9.44 3.85 -18.77
N SER A 166 9.37 5.01 -19.41
CA SER A 166 8.46 6.10 -19.06
C SER A 166 7.01 5.73 -19.35
N ASP A 167 6.74 5.15 -20.52
CA ASP A 167 5.40 4.73 -20.92
C ASP A 167 4.85 3.65 -19.99
N LEU A 168 5.69 2.66 -19.65
CA LEU A 168 5.35 1.56 -18.73
C LEU A 168 5.10 2.03 -17.28
N THR A 169 5.83 3.07 -16.85
CA THR A 169 5.70 3.62 -15.49
C THR A 169 4.77 4.82 -15.40
N THR A 170 4.02 5.13 -16.46
CA THR A 170 3.16 6.32 -16.55
C THR A 170 3.90 7.64 -16.27
N GLY A 171 5.14 7.76 -16.77
CA GLY A 171 6.00 8.94 -16.63
C GLY A 171 6.86 8.99 -15.36
N ARG A 172 6.77 7.98 -14.47
CA ARG A 172 7.46 8.01 -13.17
C ARG A 172 8.96 7.80 -13.27
N SER A 173 9.45 7.00 -14.23
CA SER A 173 10.89 6.79 -14.42
C SER A 173 11.62 8.08 -14.74
N ASP A 174 11.01 8.99 -15.51
CA ASP A 174 11.60 10.27 -15.86
C ASP A 174 11.68 11.18 -14.63
N ILE A 175 10.59 11.21 -13.84
CA ILE A 175 10.58 11.92 -12.56
C ILE A 175 11.68 11.39 -11.65
N TRP A 176 11.82 10.07 -11.52
CA TRP A 176 12.86 9.48 -10.67
C TRP A 176 14.26 9.81 -11.18
N SER A 177 14.45 9.86 -12.50
CA SER A 177 15.70 10.29 -13.11
C SER A 177 16.04 11.73 -12.74
N ASP A 178 15.08 12.65 -12.78
CA ASP A 178 15.29 14.06 -12.42
C ASP A 178 15.67 14.22 -10.93
N TYR A 179 14.99 13.50 -10.04
CA TYR A 179 15.35 13.48 -8.61
C TYR A 179 16.72 12.88 -8.37
N LEU A 180 17.08 11.79 -9.05
CA LEU A 180 18.41 11.17 -8.94
C LEU A 180 19.51 12.09 -9.47
N LYS A 181 19.27 12.80 -10.58
CA LYS A 181 20.21 13.80 -11.11
C LYS A 181 20.44 14.91 -10.10
N LEU A 182 19.39 15.44 -9.47
CA LEU A 182 19.53 16.42 -8.40
C LEU A 182 20.32 15.84 -7.21
N TYR A 183 19.95 14.66 -6.75
CA TYR A 183 20.58 14.00 -5.60
C TYR A 183 22.09 13.78 -5.78
N LEU A 184 22.50 13.44 -7.00
CA LEU A 184 23.89 13.16 -7.36
C LEU A 184 24.65 14.37 -7.92
N SER A 185 24.00 15.54 -8.01
CA SER A 185 24.60 16.75 -8.60
C SER A 185 25.65 17.42 -7.71
N ASP A 186 25.47 17.33 -6.38
CA ASP A 186 26.35 17.96 -5.40
C ASP A 186 26.48 17.04 -4.17
N TRP A 187 27.72 16.83 -3.70
CA TRP A 187 27.99 16.00 -2.54
C TRP A 187 27.29 16.52 -1.26
N ARG A 188 27.03 17.84 -1.17
CA ARG A 188 26.29 18.45 -0.05
C ARG A 188 24.83 18.03 -0.08
N ILE A 189 24.21 18.01 -1.26
CA ILE A 189 22.84 17.51 -1.46
C ILE A 189 22.78 16.02 -1.15
N PHE A 190 23.77 15.25 -1.60
CA PHE A 190 23.86 13.83 -1.28
C PHE A 190 23.90 13.56 0.23
N ILE A 191 24.70 14.33 0.98
CA ILE A 191 24.88 14.12 2.43
C ILE A 191 23.71 14.66 3.26
N PHE A 192 23.28 15.90 3.00
CA PHE A 192 22.34 16.65 3.85
C PHE A 192 20.96 16.85 3.24
N GLY A 193 20.79 16.56 1.95
CA GLY A 193 19.56 16.83 1.22
C GLY A 193 19.37 18.32 0.92
N VAL A 194 18.24 18.63 0.31
CA VAL A 194 17.79 20.02 0.05
C VAL A 194 16.65 20.46 0.98
N GLY A 195 16.16 19.58 1.86
CA GLY A 195 15.04 19.90 2.74
C GLY A 195 13.80 20.36 1.97
N TYR A 196 13.13 21.39 2.49
CA TYR A 196 11.96 22.01 1.85
C TYR A 196 12.32 22.84 0.61
N SER A 197 13.60 23.12 0.33
CA SER A 197 13.98 23.89 -0.86
C SER A 197 13.92 23.06 -2.15
N VAL A 198 13.41 21.82 -2.11
CA VAL A 198 13.18 21.01 -3.31
C VAL A 198 12.25 21.73 -4.30
N GLU A 199 11.33 22.56 -3.81
CA GLU A 199 10.40 23.34 -4.63
C GLU A 199 11.12 24.32 -5.57
N ALA A 200 12.30 24.82 -5.17
CA ALA A 200 13.11 25.70 -6.01
C ALA A 200 13.63 25.02 -7.30
N TYR A 201 13.59 23.69 -7.36
CA TYR A 201 14.04 22.90 -8.50
C TYR A 201 12.91 22.55 -9.47
N ASN A 202 11.68 23.03 -9.25
CA ASN A 202 10.51 22.82 -10.13
C ASN A 202 10.28 21.35 -10.51
N LEU A 203 10.58 20.42 -9.59
CA LEU A 203 10.41 19.00 -9.82
C LEU A 203 8.94 18.58 -9.68
N ARG A 204 8.52 17.61 -10.49
CA ARG A 204 7.22 16.95 -10.35
C ARG A 204 7.18 16.12 -9.05
N GLN A 205 5.99 15.69 -8.59
CA GLN A 205 5.91 14.82 -7.41
C GLN A 205 6.61 13.47 -7.66
N ALA A 206 7.55 13.10 -6.77
CA ALA A 206 8.37 11.91 -6.94
C ALA A 206 7.59 10.59 -7.10
N HIS A 207 6.43 10.47 -6.44
CA HIS A 207 5.68 9.21 -6.36
C HIS A 207 6.53 8.03 -5.88
N ASN A 208 7.53 8.32 -5.03
CA ASN A 208 8.46 7.35 -4.45
C ASN A 208 8.97 7.89 -3.11
N TYR A 209 8.46 7.33 -2.03
CA TYR A 209 8.80 7.69 -0.66
C TYR A 209 10.30 7.59 -0.35
N PHE A 210 10.97 6.57 -0.87
CA PHE A 210 12.40 6.36 -0.60
C PHE A 210 13.26 7.44 -1.26
N LEU A 211 12.89 7.83 -2.48
CA LEU A 211 13.58 8.91 -3.18
C LEU A 211 13.31 10.27 -2.53
N GLU A 212 12.09 10.50 -2.03
CA GLU A 212 11.77 11.69 -1.24
C GLU A 212 12.66 11.80 0.00
N LEU A 213 12.79 10.71 0.78
CA LEU A 213 13.66 10.70 1.96
C LEU A 213 15.09 11.11 1.61
N LEU A 214 15.67 10.48 0.59
CA LEU A 214 17.06 10.76 0.20
C LEU A 214 17.24 12.19 -0.28
N VAL A 215 16.35 12.72 -1.12
CA VAL A 215 16.50 14.09 -1.65
C VAL A 215 16.23 15.15 -0.59
N HIS A 216 15.23 14.96 0.27
CA HIS A 216 14.89 15.94 1.30
C HIS A 216 15.87 15.92 2.48
N LEU A 217 16.29 14.73 2.93
CA LEU A 217 17.08 14.59 4.15
C LEU A 217 18.57 14.28 3.91
N GLY A 218 18.94 13.93 2.67
CA GLY A 218 20.25 13.35 2.38
C GLY A 218 20.42 11.98 3.02
N ILE A 219 21.57 11.35 2.78
CA ILE A 219 21.86 10.03 3.36
C ILE A 219 21.94 10.08 4.89
N VAL A 220 22.51 11.15 5.47
CA VAL A 220 22.69 11.29 6.92
C VAL A 220 21.34 11.52 7.60
N GLY A 221 20.55 12.47 7.10
CA GLY A 221 19.23 12.74 7.66
C GLY A 221 18.29 11.54 7.49
N THR A 222 18.38 10.80 6.38
CA THR A 222 17.62 9.55 6.19
C THR A 222 18.00 8.50 7.23
N MET A 223 19.30 8.31 7.52
CA MET A 223 19.74 7.39 8.57
C MET A 223 19.23 7.79 9.96
N ILE A 224 19.28 9.09 10.29
CA ILE A 224 18.75 9.61 11.56
C ILE A 224 17.24 9.37 11.64
N TYR A 225 16.50 9.71 10.59
CA TYR A 225 15.06 9.52 10.50
C TYR A 225 14.66 8.05 10.71
N LEU A 226 15.32 7.12 10.02
CA LEU A 226 15.07 5.68 10.19
C LEU A 226 15.45 5.19 11.59
N ASN A 227 16.51 5.74 12.22
CA ASN A 227 16.86 5.43 13.60
C ASN A 227 15.83 5.95 14.61
N VAL A 228 15.25 7.12 14.38
CA VAL A 228 14.15 7.65 15.20
C VAL A 228 12.93 6.73 15.10
N LEU A 229 12.52 6.37 13.88
CA LEU A 229 11.42 5.41 13.69
C LEU A 229 11.72 4.07 14.38
N ASN A 230 12.92 3.53 14.19
CA ASN A 230 13.33 2.31 14.87
C ASN A 230 13.25 2.46 16.38
N SER A 231 13.70 3.58 16.96
CA SER A 231 13.67 3.82 18.41
C SER A 231 12.25 3.89 18.97
N ILE A 232 11.32 4.52 18.23
CA ILE A 232 9.89 4.61 18.59
C ILE A 232 9.24 3.22 18.57
N PHE A 233 9.53 2.41 17.55
CA PHE A 233 8.88 1.12 17.35
C PHE A 233 9.62 -0.08 17.96
N LYS A 234 10.87 0.09 18.40
CA LYS A 234 11.70 -0.95 19.06
C LYS A 234 11.05 -1.59 20.29
N PRO A 235 10.36 -0.85 21.19
CA PRO A 235 9.66 -1.45 22.33
C PRO A 235 8.58 -2.47 21.92
N PHE A 236 8.07 -2.33 20.70
CA PHE A 236 7.07 -3.23 20.12
C PHE A 236 7.69 -4.28 19.18
N SER A 237 9.02 -4.30 19.05
CA SER A 237 9.71 -5.30 18.25
C SER A 237 9.58 -6.68 18.90
N VAL A 238 9.19 -7.67 18.11
CA VAL A 238 8.92 -9.03 18.57
C VAL A 238 9.75 -10.01 17.77
N LYS A 239 10.08 -11.17 18.36
CA LYS A 239 10.82 -12.22 17.64
C LYS A 239 9.98 -12.74 16.47
N ILE A 240 10.40 -12.43 15.23
CA ILE A 240 9.67 -12.80 14.00
C ILE A 240 9.76 -14.32 13.70
N LYS A 241 10.63 -15.07 14.38
CA LYS A 241 10.95 -16.47 14.04
C LYS A 241 9.69 -17.34 13.93
N GLY A 242 9.40 -17.82 12.71
CA GLY A 242 8.24 -18.66 12.40
C GLY A 242 6.91 -17.93 12.18
N ARG A 243 6.88 -16.59 12.30
CA ARG A 243 5.69 -15.73 12.20
C ARG A 243 5.74 -14.78 10.99
N MET A 244 6.28 -15.23 9.86
CA MET A 244 6.52 -14.37 8.69
C MET A 244 5.25 -13.66 8.17
N LEU A 245 4.06 -14.21 8.41
CA LEU A 245 2.79 -13.60 8.02
C LEU A 245 2.53 -12.25 8.72
N CYS A 246 3.05 -12.02 9.93
CA CYS A 246 2.88 -10.73 10.61
C CYS A 246 3.64 -9.57 9.92
N LEU A 247 4.59 -9.89 9.02
CA LEU A 247 5.29 -8.92 8.20
C LEU A 247 4.51 -8.50 6.96
N LEU A 248 3.38 -9.14 6.64
CA LEU A 248 2.64 -8.88 5.42
C LEU A 248 2.21 -7.41 5.26
N PRO A 249 1.66 -6.72 6.29
CA PRO A 249 1.35 -5.29 6.21
C PRO A 249 2.59 -4.41 6.02
N LEU A 250 3.71 -4.76 6.66
CA LEU A 250 4.97 -4.02 6.52
C LEU A 250 5.54 -4.18 5.10
N ALA A 251 5.52 -5.39 4.55
CA ALA A 251 5.93 -5.65 3.18
C ALA A 251 5.04 -4.87 2.19
N ALA A 252 3.73 -4.82 2.44
CA ALA A 252 2.80 -4.03 1.66
C ALA A 252 3.13 -2.52 1.74
N LEU A 253 3.43 -2.01 2.93
CA LEU A 253 3.85 -0.62 3.14
C LEU A 253 5.12 -0.26 2.37
N ILE A 254 6.15 -1.09 2.47
CA ILE A 254 7.43 -0.90 1.76
C ILE A 254 7.22 -0.93 0.25
N PHE A 255 6.49 -1.93 -0.26
CA PHE A 255 6.22 -2.06 -1.68
C PHE A 255 5.44 -0.86 -2.22
N ARG A 256 4.41 -0.41 -1.48
CA ARG A 256 3.65 0.79 -1.81
C ARG A 256 4.50 2.05 -1.80
N GLY A 257 5.52 2.13 -0.94
CA GLY A 257 6.47 3.24 -0.86
C GLY A 257 7.20 3.53 -2.17
N PHE A 258 7.39 2.54 -3.05
CA PHE A 258 7.96 2.76 -4.39
C PHE A 258 7.00 3.47 -5.35
N GLY A 259 5.70 3.47 -5.07
CA GLY A 259 4.68 3.98 -5.98
C GLY A 259 3.88 5.16 -5.45
N ILE A 260 4.27 5.71 -4.28
CA ILE A 260 3.53 6.78 -3.60
C ILE A 260 4.44 7.64 -2.72
N ASN A 261 4.10 8.91 -2.56
CA ASN A 261 4.75 9.84 -1.64
C ASN A 261 4.23 9.61 -0.22
N LEU A 262 5.08 9.42 0.78
CA LEU A 262 4.62 9.20 2.18
C LEU A 262 5.29 10.12 3.18
N PHE A 263 6.35 10.83 2.78
CA PHE A 263 7.23 11.50 3.73
C PHE A 263 6.52 12.60 4.53
N PHE A 264 5.72 13.41 3.84
CA PHE A 264 4.94 14.49 4.46
C PHE A 264 3.50 14.08 4.80
N ARG A 265 3.21 12.79 4.82
CA ARG A 265 1.83 12.32 4.98
C ARG A 265 1.59 11.78 6.39
N ASP A 266 0.68 12.43 7.11
CA ASP A 266 0.32 12.07 8.49
C ASP A 266 -0.13 10.60 8.64
N ASN A 267 -0.82 10.06 7.62
CA ASN A 267 -1.27 8.67 7.59
C ASN A 267 -0.12 7.65 7.71
N PHE A 268 1.11 8.02 7.33
CA PHE A 268 2.26 7.13 7.37
C PHE A 268 2.52 6.55 8.77
N ILE A 269 2.44 7.39 9.81
CA ILE A 269 2.64 6.95 11.19
C ILE A 269 1.55 5.96 11.62
N PHE A 270 0.30 6.18 11.21
CA PHE A 270 -0.78 5.25 11.48
C PHE A 270 -0.58 3.89 10.81
N TYR A 271 -0.01 3.85 9.59
CA TYR A 271 0.35 2.59 8.94
C TYR A 271 1.43 1.84 9.71
N LEU A 272 2.47 2.54 10.21
CA LEU A 272 3.51 1.93 11.03
C LEU A 272 2.96 1.40 12.36
N ILE A 273 2.02 2.11 12.99
CA ILE A 273 1.31 1.63 14.18
C ILE A 273 0.55 0.34 13.87
N ILE A 274 -0.20 0.28 12.77
CA ILE A 274 -0.93 -0.94 12.36
C ILE A 274 0.03 -2.10 12.12
N CYS A 275 1.12 -1.87 11.39
CA CYS A 275 2.15 -2.90 11.15
C CYS A 275 2.71 -3.42 12.48
N THR A 276 3.00 -2.51 13.40
CA THR A 276 3.54 -2.83 14.71
C THR A 276 2.56 -3.62 15.57
N LEU A 277 1.30 -3.24 15.62
CA LEU A 277 0.26 -3.96 16.35
C LEU A 277 0.08 -5.39 15.82
N ILE A 278 0.17 -5.58 14.51
CA ILE A 278 0.08 -6.91 13.90
C ILE A 278 1.33 -7.75 14.19
N MET A 279 2.51 -7.14 14.18
CA MET A 279 3.74 -7.81 14.61
C MET A 279 3.70 -8.20 16.09
N ALA A 280 3.11 -7.35 16.93
CA ALA A 280 2.88 -7.53 18.37
C ALA A 280 1.75 -8.51 18.71
N ASP A 281 0.89 -8.88 17.76
CA ASP A 281 -0.20 -9.82 18.01
C ASP A 281 0.35 -11.23 18.32
N TYR A 282 0.10 -11.69 19.55
CA TYR A 282 0.57 -13.00 20.03
C TYR A 282 -0.45 -14.09 19.72
N ASP A 283 0.04 -15.28 19.37
CA ASP A 283 -0.81 -16.45 19.09
C ASP A 283 -1.24 -17.20 20.38
N SER A 284 -0.71 -16.85 21.56
CA SER A 284 -1.04 -17.51 22.83
C SER A 284 -1.08 -16.55 24.03
N PRO A 285 -2.05 -16.67 24.94
CA PRO A 285 -2.05 -15.96 26.23
C PRO A 285 -0.85 -16.29 27.13
N LYS A 286 -0.08 -17.34 26.83
CA LYS A 286 1.14 -17.70 27.56
C LYS A 286 2.31 -16.76 27.27
N ASP A 287 2.28 -16.06 26.13
CA ASP A 287 3.31 -15.09 25.74
C ASP A 287 3.06 -13.68 26.32
N LEU A 288 1.91 -13.45 26.96
CA LEU A 288 1.60 -12.21 27.69
C LEU A 288 2.38 -12.07 29.00
N ARG A 289 3.17 -13.08 29.40
CA ARG A 289 3.95 -13.02 30.65
C ARG A 289 5.31 -12.35 30.43
N ARG A 290 5.29 -11.07 30.79
CA ARG A 290 6.37 -10.18 31.27
C ARG A 290 6.87 -9.16 30.25
N PRO A 291 6.52 -7.86 30.43
CA PRO A 291 7.50 -6.81 30.16
C PRO A 291 8.74 -7.15 31.00
N GLY A 292 9.93 -7.02 30.42
CA GLY A 292 11.17 -7.34 31.10
C GLY A 292 11.24 -6.62 32.44
N ASN A 293 11.15 -7.38 33.53
CA ASN A 293 11.70 -6.93 34.80
C ASN A 293 13.19 -6.76 34.56
N GLY A 294 13.59 -5.51 34.32
CA GLY A 294 14.96 -5.09 34.58
C GLY A 294 15.32 -5.59 35.96
N ALA A 295 16.39 -6.37 36.03
CA ALA A 295 16.92 -6.89 37.26
C ALA A 295 17.24 -5.71 38.20
N ILE A 296 16.33 -5.43 39.13
CA ILE A 296 16.70 -4.94 40.44
C ILE A 296 17.08 -6.21 41.20
N ASN A 297 18.34 -6.62 41.07
CA ASN A 297 18.96 -7.48 42.07
C ASN A 297 19.79 -6.56 42.94
N GLU A 298 19.29 -6.38 44.16
CA GLU A 298 20.07 -6.02 45.33
C GLU A 298 21.33 -6.90 45.39
N LYS A 299 22.49 -6.25 45.48
CA LYS A 299 23.57 -6.54 46.44
C LYS A 299 24.51 -5.35 46.49
#